data_AF-A0A544Y5S3-F1
#
_entry.id   AF-A0A544Y5S3-F1
#
_cell.length_a   1.000
_cell.length_b   1.000
_cell.length_c   1.000
_cell.angle_alpha   90.00
_cell.angle_beta   90.00
_cell.angle_gamma   90.00
#
_symmetry.space_group_name_H-M   'P 1'
#
loop_
_entity.id
_entity.type
_entity.pdbx_description
1 polymer ?
#
loop_
_entity_poly.entity_id
_entity_poly.type
_entity_poly.pdbx_seq_one_letter_code
_entity_poly.pdbx_strand_id
1 'polypeptide(L)' 'MDDPELKKELEELEAQIERLRRETVQMREEIGQSWDAPTDPAERATLLTNVEQQEALIDDLELRREQILRRMKG' A
#
# COMPACT_ATOMS: atom_id res chain seq x y z
N MET A 1 15.46 -10.52 20.13
CA MET A 1 14.50 -11.10 21.11
C MET A 1 13.44 -11.93 20.37
N ASP A 2 13.07 -13.15 20.83
CA ASP A 2 11.89 -13.87 20.30
C ASP A 2 10.64 -13.29 20.96
N ASP A 3 10.09 -12.24 20.34
CA ASP A 3 8.88 -11.56 20.80
C ASP A 3 7.69 -11.99 19.93
N PRO A 4 6.77 -12.83 20.46
CA PRO A 4 5.64 -13.35 19.69
C PRO A 4 4.62 -12.27 19.33
N GLU A 5 4.57 -11.17 20.08
CA GLU A 5 3.66 -10.05 19.82
C GLU A 5 4.19 -9.22 18.65
N LEU A 6 5.50 -8.92 18.63
CA LEU A 6 6.15 -8.27 17.48
C LEU A 6 6.08 -9.13 16.22
N LYS A 7 6.20 -10.45 16.34
CA LYS A 7 6.06 -11.36 15.20
C LYS A 7 4.65 -11.32 14.61
N LYS A 8 3.62 -11.34 15.46
CA LYS A 8 2.22 -11.24 15.04
C LYS A 8 1.93 -9.89 14.38
N GLU A 9 2.39 -8.79 14.98
CA GLU A 9 2.25 -7.44 14.40
C GLU A 9 2.94 -7.35 13.03
N LEU A 10 4.12 -7.95 12.90
CA LEU A 10 4.85 -8.02 11.63
C LEU A 10 4.06 -8.78 10.56
N GLU A 11 3.53 -9.96 10.89
CA GLU A 11 2.72 -10.78 9.97
C GLU A 11 1.44 -10.04 9.51
N GLU A 12 0.76 -9.35 10.43
CA GLU A 12 -0.42 -8.54 10.12
C GLU A 12 -0.10 -7.36 9.20
N LEU A 13 1.01 -6.65 9.46
CA LEU A 13 1.48 -5.56 8.59
C LEU A 13 1.88 -6.05 7.21
N GLU A 14 2.60 -7.15 7.12
CA GLU A 14 3.02 -7.73 5.83
C GLU A 14 1.80 -8.15 4.99
N ALA A 15 0.79 -8.77 5.61
CA ALA A 15 -0.46 -9.11 4.94
C ALA A 15 -1.23 -7.86 4.47
N GLN A 16 -1.24 -6.79 5.28
CA GLN A 16 -1.88 -5.53 4.91
C GLN A 16 -1.18 -4.84 3.74
N ILE A 17 0.15 -4.76 3.77
CA ILE A 17 0.97 -4.19 2.69
C ILE A 17 0.72 -4.96 1.39
N GLU A 18 0.75 -6.29 1.44
CA GLU A 18 0.55 -7.13 0.27
C GLU A 18 -0.85 -6.94 -0.34
N ARG A 19 -1.87 -6.83 0.51
CA ARG A 19 -3.24 -6.52 0.08
C ARG A 19 -3.32 -5.15 -0.59
N LEU A 20 -2.79 -4.11 0.04
CA LEU A 20 -2.83 -2.74 -0.50
C LEU A 20 -2.08 -2.66 -1.83
N ARG A 21 -0.90 -3.28 -1.94
CA ARG A 21 -0.14 -3.34 -3.20
C ARG A 21 -0.96 -3.95 -4.35
N ARG A 22 -1.72 -5.03 -4.08
CA ARG A 22 -2.62 -5.62 -5.08
C ARG A 22 -3.72 -4.65 -5.50
N GLU A 23 -4.35 -3.98 -4.54
CA GLU A 23 -5.42 -3.00 -4.79
C GLU A 23 -4.89 -1.81 -5.61
N THR A 24 -3.70 -1.29 -5.28
CA THR A 24 -3.05 -0.20 -6.01
C THR A 24 -2.71 -0.58 -7.45
N VAL A 25 -2.18 -1.80 -7.68
CA VAL A 25 -1.92 -2.31 -9.03
C VAL A 25 -3.21 -2.41 -9.83
N GLN A 26 -4.27 -2.96 -9.25
CA GLN A 26 -5.57 -3.05 -9.91
C GLN A 26 -6.11 -1.67 -10.29
N MET A 27 -6.04 -0.68 -9.39
CA MET A 27 -6.48 0.68 -9.71
C MET A 27 -5.65 1.32 -10.82
N ARG A 28 -4.33 1.10 -10.85
CA ARG A 28 -3.46 1.58 -11.93
C ARG A 28 -3.83 0.96 -13.28
N GLU A 29 -4.17 -0.33 -13.30
CA GLU A 29 -4.63 -1.02 -14.51
C GLU A 29 -5.99 -0.48 -14.98
N GLU A 30 -6.94 -0.27 -14.08
CA GLU A 30 -8.27 0.31 -14.38
C GLU A 30 -8.15 1.75 -14.93
N ILE A 31 -7.26 2.57 -14.35
CA ILE A 31 -6.95 3.92 -14.86
C ILE A 31 -6.32 3.85 -16.26
N GLY A 32 -5.39 2.92 -16.48
CA GLY A 32 -4.74 2.73 -17.78
C GLY A 32 -5.73 2.30 -18.87
N GLN A 33 -6.62 1.35 -18.57
CA GLN A 33 -7.66 0.88 -19.50
C GLN A 33 -8.70 1.95 -19.81
N SER A 34 -9.00 2.84 -18.85
CA SER A 34 -9.94 3.95 -19.03
C SER A 34 -9.30 5.22 -19.59
N TRP A 35 -7.99 5.23 -19.87
CA TRP A 35 -7.26 6.42 -20.30
C TRP A 35 -7.71 6.95 -21.67
N ASP A 36 -8.13 6.04 -22.56
CA ASP A 36 -8.67 6.37 -23.89
C ASP A 36 -10.20 6.50 -23.90
N ALA A 37 -10.88 6.22 -22.77
CA ALA A 37 -12.31 6.43 -22.64
C ALA A 37 -12.64 7.94 -22.52
N PRO A 38 -13.84 8.40 -22.92
CA PRO A 38 -14.28 9.79 -22.74
C PRO A 38 -14.62 10.11 -21.27
N THR A 39 -13.67 9.89 -20.37
CA THR A 39 -13.73 10.15 -18.93
C THR A 39 -13.33 11.60 -18.65
N ASP A 40 -14.05 12.27 -17.76
CA ASP A 40 -13.77 13.66 -17.36
C ASP A 40 -12.35 13.79 -16.77
N PRO A 41 -11.53 14.78 -17.18
CA PRO A 41 -10.24 15.07 -16.56
C PRO A 41 -10.27 15.17 -15.02
N ALA A 42 -11.34 15.67 -14.42
CA ALA A 42 -11.49 15.75 -12.96
C ALA A 42 -11.65 14.38 -12.30
N GLU A 43 -12.36 13.46 -12.96
CA GLU A 43 -12.52 12.07 -12.52
C GLU A 43 -11.16 11.35 -12.59
N ARG A 44 -10.40 11.55 -13.66
CA ARG A 44 -9.04 11.01 -13.80
C ARG A 44 -8.09 11.51 -12.70
N ALA A 45 -8.13 12.81 -12.40
CA ALA A 45 -7.32 13.40 -11.33
C ALA A 45 -7.67 12.81 -9.95
N THR A 46 -8.95 12.52 -9.71
CA THR A 46 -9.41 11.88 -8.48
C THR A 46 -8.88 10.46 -8.36
N LEU A 47 -8.94 9.67 -9.44
CA LEU A 47 -8.42 8.30 -9.45
C LEU A 47 -6.89 8.27 -9.21
N LEU A 48 -6.15 9.18 -9.84
CA LEU A 48 -4.71 9.31 -9.62
C LEU A 48 -4.39 9.71 -8.18
N THR A 49 -5.12 10.68 -7.61
CA THR A 49 -4.95 11.08 -6.21
C THR A 49 -5.19 9.90 -5.26
N ASN A 50 -6.19 9.05 -5.53
CA ASN A 50 -6.47 7.87 -4.71
C ASN A 50 -5.34 6.83 -4.78
N VAL A 51 -4.73 6.63 -5.96
CA VAL A 51 -3.54 5.77 -6.12
C VAL A 51 -2.38 6.33 -5.30
N GLU A 52 -2.09 7.63 -5.43
CA GLU A 52 -1.01 8.30 -4.69
C GLU A 52 -1.21 8.19 -3.17
N GLN A 53 -2.45 8.31 -2.69
CA GLN A 53 -2.78 8.11 -1.28
C GLN A 53 -2.55 6.67 -0.79
N GLN A 54 -2.87 5.66 -1.61
CA GLN A 54 -2.58 4.28 -1.25
C GLN A 54 -1.08 3.98 -1.23
N GLU A 55 -0.32 4.54 -2.16
CA GLU A 55 1.14 4.41 -2.20
C GLU A 55 1.78 5.04 -0.96
N ALA A 56 1.34 6.24 -0.57
CA ALA A 56 1.81 6.89 0.65
C ALA A 56 1.48 6.07 1.93
N LEU A 57 0.33 5.40 1.97
CA LEU A 57 -0.01 4.50 3.08
C LEU A 57 0.88 3.25 3.10
N ILE A 58 1.17 2.67 1.93
CA ILE A 58 2.09 1.54 1.81
C ILE A 58 3.47 1.92 2.34
N ASP A 59 3.99 3.09 1.98
CA ASP A 59 5.28 3.59 2.44
C ASP A 59 5.36 3.73 3.97
N ASP A 60 4.29 4.23 4.62
CA ASP A 60 4.23 4.34 6.09
C ASP A 60 4.22 2.95 6.77
N LEU A 61 3.45 2.01 6.21
CA LEU A 61 3.40 0.65 6.73
C LEU A 61 4.74 -0.09 6.56
N GLU A 62 5.45 0.15 5.45
CA GLU A 62 6.79 -0.37 5.22
C GLU A 62 7.81 0.19 6.20
N LEU A 63 7.73 1.50 6.48
CA LEU A 63 8.55 2.13 7.52
C LEU A 63 8.30 1.48 8.89
N ARG A 64 7.04 1.24 9.26
CA ARG A 64 6.69 0.56 10.51
C ARG A 64 7.22 -0.88 10.55
N ARG A 65 7.08 -1.62 9.45
CA ARG A 65 7.64 -2.97 9.27
C ARG A 65 9.15 -2.98 9.52
N GLU A 66 9.88 -2.04 8.94
CA GLU A 66 11.33 -1.93 9.17
C GLU A 66 11.67 -1.66 10.63
N GLN A 67 10.91 -0.81 11.31
CA GLN A 67 11.15 -0.52 12.72
C GLN A 67 10.94 -1.75 13.60
N ILE A 68 9.91 -2.57 13.33
CA ILE A 68 9.67 -3.84 14.04
C ILE A 68 10.83 -4.81 13.79
N LEU A 69 11.26 -4.98 12.54
CA LEU A 69 12.41 -5.82 12.19
C LEU A 69 13.70 -5.39 12.89
N ARG A 70 13.92 -4.07 13.06
CA ARG A 70 15.07 -3.55 13.83
C ARG A 70 14.94 -3.89 15.32
N ARG A 71 13.75 -3.78 15.90
CA ARG A 71 13.48 -4.15 17.31
C ARG A 71 13.69 -5.64 17.57
N MET A 72 13.28 -6.52 16.65
CA MET A 72 13.45 -7.98 16.80
C MET A 72 14.93 -8.41 16.74
N LYS A 73 15.76 -7.67 15.99
CA LYS A 73 17.22 -7.89 15.88
C LYS A 73 18.02 -7.38 17.08
N GLY A 74 17.44 -6.46 17.87
CA GLY A 74 17.96 -6.03 19.16
C GLY A 74 17.73 -7.04 20.27
#